data_AF-A0A6G0YWZ0-F1
#
_entry.id   AF-A0A6G0YWZ0-F1
#
_cell.length_a   1.000
_cell.length_b   1.000
_cell.length_c   1.000
_cell.angle_alpha   90.00
_cell.angle_beta   90.00
_cell.angle_gamma   90.00
#
_symmetry.space_group_name_H-M   'P 1'
#
loop_
_entity.id
_entity.type
_entity.pdbx_description
1 polymer ?
#
loop_
_entity_poly.entity_id
_entity_poly.type
_entity_poly.pdbx_seq_one_letter_code
_entity_poly.pdbx_strand_id
1 'polypeptide(L)'
;SNEIYQLSSLLHTKIKIEEPFKPKVISQCTNCQEYGHTKTYCGYQSRCVRCGAQHQSSSCSNPRSDPPKCAICSGNHPTSYKGCSVYRDLQRGKKQTSKSNFLSDNIRNKTQNVRESLPSANPHLNQPPNHPTTYAEATSGQYGEPPPIPTQNLSNTITNFLEEFKSLINHLISLLNKVIIKLLDKI
;
A
#
# COMPACT_ATOMS: atom_id res chain seq x y z
N SER A 1 -2.87 -32.54 10.76
CA SER A 1 -4.06 -33.40 10.60
C SER A 1 -4.49 -33.34 9.14
N ASN A 2 -4.06 -34.31 8.32
CA ASN A 2 -4.37 -34.40 6.88
C ASN A 2 -5.27 -35.60 6.54
N GLU A 3 -5.56 -36.45 7.53
CA GLU A 3 -6.33 -37.70 7.36
C GLU A 3 -7.78 -37.43 6.93
N ILE A 4 -8.34 -36.29 7.34
CA ILE A 4 -9.71 -35.88 6.96
C ILE A 4 -9.88 -35.77 5.43
N TYR A 5 -8.85 -35.39 4.68
CA TYR A 5 -8.93 -35.27 3.22
C TYR A 5 -8.95 -36.63 2.50
N GLN A 6 -8.65 -37.73 3.20
CA GLN A 6 -8.71 -39.09 2.66
C GLN A 6 -10.12 -39.71 2.79
N LEU A 7 -11.03 -39.05 3.52
CA LEU A 7 -12.39 -39.53 3.71
C LEU A 7 -13.19 -39.42 2.41
N SER A 8 -13.53 -40.57 1.83
CA SER A 8 -14.25 -40.70 0.55
C SER A 8 -15.74 -41.04 0.72
N SER A 9 -16.15 -41.44 1.93
CA SER A 9 -17.54 -41.74 2.25
C SER A 9 -17.87 -41.33 3.67
N LEU A 10 -19.10 -40.87 3.85
CA LEU A 10 -19.71 -40.64 5.14
C LEU A 10 -21.09 -41.27 5.09
N LEU A 11 -21.33 -42.28 5.94
CA LEU A 11 -22.54 -43.12 5.88
C LEU A 11 -22.68 -43.77 4.49
N HIS A 12 -23.80 -43.54 3.81
CA HIS A 12 -24.10 -44.06 2.48
C HIS A 12 -23.88 -43.01 1.37
N THR A 13 -23.15 -41.94 1.66
CA THR A 13 -22.89 -40.85 0.72
C THR A 13 -21.40 -40.77 0.40
N LYS A 14 -21.08 -40.79 -0.90
CA LYS A 14 -19.72 -40.50 -1.38
C LYS A 14 -19.47 -39.00 -1.26
N ILE A 15 -18.38 -38.62 -0.59
CA ILE A 15 -18.00 -37.21 -0.37
C ILE A 15 -16.58 -36.96 -0.85
N LYS A 16 -16.26 -35.70 -1.13
CA LYS A 16 -14.90 -35.23 -1.38
C LYS A 16 -14.66 -34.05 -0.47
N ILE A 17 -13.72 -34.19 0.46
CA ILE A 17 -13.33 -33.10 1.35
C ILE A 17 -12.25 -32.29 0.63
N GLU A 18 -12.53 -31.02 0.38
CA GLU A 18 -11.59 -30.08 -0.22
C GLU A 18 -11.16 -29.05 0.84
N GLU A 19 -10.00 -28.44 0.61
CA GLU A 19 -9.60 -27.29 1.43
C GLU A 19 -10.66 -26.18 1.34
N PRO A 20 -10.93 -25.45 2.43
CA PRO A 20 -11.80 -24.29 2.38
C PRO A 20 -11.39 -23.34 1.26
N PHE A 21 -12.33 -22.99 0.39
CA PHE A 21 -12.08 -22.07 -0.70
C PHE A 21 -11.55 -20.75 -0.14
N LYS A 22 -10.33 -20.37 -0.53
CA LYS A 22 -9.71 -19.10 -0.11
C LYS A 22 -10.25 -17.99 -1.02
N PRO A 23 -11.18 -17.13 -0.55
CA PRO A 23 -11.77 -16.13 -1.41
C PRO A 23 -10.71 -15.09 -1.77
N LYS A 24 -10.53 -14.82 -3.07
CA LYS A 24 -9.61 -13.80 -3.59
C LYS A 24 -10.20 -12.39 -3.44
N VAL A 25 -10.55 -12.01 -2.22
CA VAL A 25 -11.09 -10.68 -1.90
C VAL A 25 -9.93 -9.72 -1.66
N ILE A 26 -10.03 -8.53 -2.24
CA ILE A 26 -9.06 -7.47 -2.00
C ILE A 26 -9.35 -6.86 -0.63
N SER A 27 -8.32 -6.79 0.22
CA SER A 27 -8.44 -6.18 1.54
C SER A 27 -8.85 -4.72 1.42
N GLN A 28 -9.93 -4.38 2.10
CA GLN A 28 -10.44 -3.03 2.24
C GLN A 28 -10.20 -2.58 3.67
N CYS A 29 -9.56 -1.42 3.83
CA CYS A 29 -9.33 -0.83 5.13
C CYS A 29 -10.66 -0.39 5.74
N THR A 30 -11.00 -0.89 6.93
CA THR A 30 -12.26 -0.53 7.59
C THR A 30 -12.25 0.86 8.22
N ASN A 31 -11.10 1.54 8.27
CA ASN A 31 -10.98 2.91 8.72
C ASN A 31 -11.24 3.91 7.58
N CYS A 32 -10.39 3.96 6.56
CA CYS A 32 -10.52 4.93 5.46
C CYS A 32 -11.29 4.41 4.24
N GLN A 33 -11.72 3.13 4.24
CA GLN A 33 -12.42 2.44 3.15
C GLN A 33 -11.62 2.20 1.86
N GLU A 34 -10.35 2.60 1.79
CA GLU A 34 -9.48 2.35 0.64
C GLU A 34 -8.98 0.89 0.59
N TYR A 35 -8.50 0.48 -0.58
CA TYR A 35 -7.92 -0.84 -0.79
C TYR A 35 -6.40 -0.83 -0.57
N GLY A 36 -5.83 -1.99 -0.26
CA GLY A 36 -4.36 -2.18 -0.26
C GLY A 36 -3.69 -2.16 1.12
N HIS A 37 -4.42 -1.81 2.18
CA HIS A 37 -3.93 -1.88 3.56
C HIS A 37 -5.04 -2.30 4.54
N THR A 38 -4.67 -2.66 5.76
CA THR A 38 -5.61 -2.99 6.84
C THR A 38 -5.73 -1.82 7.82
N LYS A 39 -6.75 -1.86 8.69
CA LYS A 39 -6.99 -0.83 9.71
C LYS A 39 -5.76 -0.60 10.62
N THR A 40 -5.04 -1.67 10.98
CA THR A 40 -3.87 -1.61 11.85
C THR A 40 -2.75 -0.75 11.27
N TYR A 41 -2.62 -0.71 9.95
CA TYR A 41 -1.59 0.06 9.23
C TYR A 41 -2.19 1.26 8.48
N CYS A 42 -3.29 1.82 9.00
CA CYS A 42 -3.98 2.95 8.40
C CYS A 42 -3.65 4.25 9.15
N GLY A 43 -2.94 5.18 8.49
CA GLY A 43 -2.73 6.55 8.99
C GLY A 43 -3.74 7.59 8.50
N TYR A 44 -4.72 7.16 7.69
CA TYR A 44 -5.70 8.05 7.08
C TYR A 44 -6.88 8.36 8.00
N GLN A 45 -7.59 9.44 7.69
CA GLN A 45 -8.82 9.83 8.39
C GLN A 45 -9.94 8.80 8.15
N SER A 46 -10.77 8.58 9.16
CA SER A 46 -11.87 7.62 9.05
C SER A 46 -12.89 8.08 8.02
N ARG A 47 -13.38 7.14 7.20
CA ARG A 47 -14.47 7.37 6.25
C ARG A 47 -15.61 6.41 6.49
N CYS A 48 -16.83 6.91 6.39
CA CYS A 48 -18.04 6.13 6.61
C CYS A 48 -18.29 5.20 5.42
N VAL A 49 -18.56 3.92 5.70
CA VAL A 49 -18.89 2.93 4.66
C VAL A 49 -20.22 3.22 3.96
N ARG A 50 -21.13 3.94 4.63
CA ARG A 50 -22.49 4.21 4.16
C ARG A 50 -22.59 5.46 3.30
N CYS A 51 -22.02 6.57 3.76
CA CYS A 51 -22.15 7.87 3.09
C CYS A 51 -20.84 8.42 2.51
N GLY A 52 -19.70 7.77 2.77
CA GLY A 52 -18.40 8.16 2.24
C GLY A 52 -17.77 9.43 2.84
N ALA A 53 -18.45 10.08 3.78
CA ALA A 53 -17.97 11.26 4.49
C ALA A 53 -16.94 10.93 5.58
N GLN A 54 -16.22 11.95 6.04
CA GLN A 54 -15.09 11.84 6.96
C GLN A 54 -15.55 11.72 8.41
N HIS A 55 -16.00 10.51 8.78
CA HIS A 55 -16.32 10.11 10.15
C HIS A 55 -16.35 8.58 10.24
N GLN A 56 -16.35 8.05 11.46
CA GLN A 56 -16.50 6.62 11.69
C GLN A 56 -17.93 6.17 11.38
N SER A 57 -18.12 4.97 10.84
CA SER A 57 -19.46 4.49 10.47
C SER A 57 -20.45 4.42 11.65
N SER A 58 -19.95 4.33 12.88
CA SER A 58 -20.73 4.38 14.13
C SER A 58 -21.33 5.75 14.42
N SER A 59 -20.65 6.84 14.01
CA SER A 59 -21.07 8.23 14.23
C SER A 59 -21.74 8.83 13.01
N CYS A 60 -22.35 7.99 12.15
CA CYS A 60 -22.98 8.46 10.92
C CYS A 60 -24.34 9.06 11.19
N SER A 61 -24.51 10.36 10.92
CA SER A 61 -25.77 11.08 11.09
C SER A 61 -26.85 10.70 10.07
N ASN A 62 -26.46 10.11 8.93
CA ASN A 62 -27.43 9.78 7.87
C ASN A 62 -28.30 8.58 8.29
N PRO A 63 -29.64 8.71 8.28
CA PRO A 63 -30.55 7.61 8.57
C PRO A 63 -30.34 6.43 7.63
N ARG A 64 -30.78 5.23 8.03
CA ARG A 64 -30.65 4.00 7.24
C ARG A 64 -31.43 4.03 5.92
N SER A 65 -32.42 4.90 5.81
CA SER A 65 -33.22 5.13 4.60
C SER A 65 -32.46 5.87 3.51
N ASP A 66 -31.43 6.64 3.85
CA ASP A 66 -30.74 7.46 2.86
C ASP A 66 -29.96 6.61 1.86
N PRO A 67 -29.95 7.01 0.58
CA PRO A 67 -29.18 6.31 -0.43
C PRO A 67 -27.70 6.31 -0.05
N PRO A 68 -27.05 5.14 -0.02
CA PRO A 68 -25.65 5.05 0.31
C PRO A 68 -24.79 5.66 -0.79
N LYS A 69 -23.66 6.24 -0.40
CA LYS A 69 -22.67 6.83 -1.30
C LYS A 69 -21.31 6.17 -1.07
N CYS A 70 -20.71 5.69 -2.15
CA CYS A 70 -19.41 5.04 -2.09
C CYS A 70 -18.30 6.07 -1.83
N ALA A 71 -17.44 5.82 -0.84
CA ALA A 71 -16.30 6.69 -0.55
C ALA A 71 -15.24 6.72 -1.68
N ILE A 72 -15.20 5.68 -2.51
CA ILE A 72 -14.17 5.47 -3.54
C ILE A 72 -14.65 5.95 -4.91
N CYS A 73 -15.78 5.42 -5.41
CA CYS A 73 -16.29 5.76 -6.74
C CYS A 73 -17.42 6.80 -6.73
N SER A 74 -17.86 7.25 -5.55
CA SER A 74 -19.01 8.16 -5.38
C SER A 74 -20.35 7.65 -5.93
N GLY A 75 -20.48 6.38 -6.29
CA GLY A 75 -21.72 5.77 -6.78
C GLY A 75 -22.76 5.49 -5.67
N ASN A 76 -23.98 5.17 -6.09
CA ASN A 76 -25.15 4.91 -5.23
C ASN A 76 -25.13 3.51 -4.60
N HIS A 77 -24.06 3.19 -3.88
CA HIS A 77 -23.90 1.94 -3.15
C HIS A 77 -22.96 2.16 -1.97
N PRO A 78 -23.01 1.32 -0.91
CA PRO A 78 -22.04 1.43 0.18
C PRO A 78 -20.63 1.10 -0.33
N THR A 79 -19.61 1.58 0.37
CA THR A 79 -18.22 1.38 -0.03
C THR A 79 -17.78 -0.09 0.03
N SER A 80 -18.50 -0.93 0.79
CA SER A 80 -18.27 -2.38 0.87
C SER A 80 -18.83 -3.18 -0.31
N TYR A 81 -19.58 -2.55 -1.23
CA TYR A 81 -20.23 -3.21 -2.35
C TYR A 81 -19.22 -3.80 -3.35
N LYS A 82 -19.32 -5.11 -3.62
CA LYS A 82 -18.38 -5.86 -4.47
C LYS A 82 -18.64 -5.69 -5.98
N GLY A 83 -19.74 -5.05 -6.35
CA GLY A 83 -20.00 -4.66 -7.75
C GLY A 83 -19.47 -3.27 -8.11
N CYS A 84 -18.78 -2.57 -7.19
CA CYS A 84 -18.15 -1.29 -7.46
C CYS A 84 -17.18 -1.41 -8.65
N SER A 85 -17.23 -0.46 -9.59
CA SER A 85 -16.34 -0.43 -10.76
C SER A 85 -14.87 -0.50 -10.35
N VAL A 86 -14.46 0.31 -9.38
CA VAL A 86 -13.09 0.35 -8.86
C VAL A 86 -12.68 -1.00 -8.27
N TYR A 87 -13.55 -1.64 -7.48
CA TYR A 87 -13.27 -2.98 -6.94
C TYR A 87 -13.10 -4.03 -8.05
N ARG A 88 -13.98 -4.00 -9.05
CA ARG A 88 -13.94 -4.92 -10.20
C ARG A 88 -12.68 -4.74 -11.02
N ASP A 89 -12.23 -3.50 -11.22
CA ASP A 89 -11.03 -3.20 -11.99
C ASP A 89 -9.76 -3.63 -11.24
N LEU A 90 -9.70 -3.39 -9.93
CA LEU A 90 -8.62 -3.93 -9.09
C LEU A 90 -8.60 -5.47 -9.10
N GLN A 91 -9.78 -6.11 -9.11
CA GLN A 91 -9.88 -7.57 -9.17
C GLN A 91 -9.43 -8.12 -10.54
N ARG A 92 -9.64 -7.38 -11.63
CA ARG A 92 -9.12 -7.71 -12.96
C ARG A 92 -7.60 -7.55 -13.04
N GLY A 93 -7.05 -6.47 -12.49
CA GLY A 93 -5.61 -6.24 -12.42
C GLY A 93 -4.86 -7.38 -11.71
N LYS A 94 -5.41 -7.93 -10.61
CA LYS A 94 -4.83 -9.10 -9.92
C LYS A 94 -4.80 -10.39 -10.73
N LYS A 95 -5.63 -10.52 -11.77
CA LYS A 95 -5.68 -11.72 -12.64
C LYS A 95 -4.66 -11.66 -13.78
N GLN A 96 -4.06 -10.50 -14.04
CA GLN A 96 -3.01 -10.32 -15.05
C GLN A 96 -1.64 -10.77 -14.49
N THR A 97 -1.52 -12.05 -14.19
CA THR A 97 -0.21 -12.71 -14.02
C THR A 97 -0.03 -13.93 -14.92
N SER A 98 -0.84 -14.05 -15.98
CA SER A 98 -0.55 -15.00 -17.06
C SER A 98 -0.23 -14.28 -18.37
N LYS A 99 1.06 -14.28 -18.71
CA LYS A 99 1.61 -14.25 -20.07
C LYS A 99 0.99 -13.21 -21.01
N SER A 100 1.47 -11.98 -20.92
CA SER A 100 1.73 -11.24 -22.13
C SER A 100 3.22 -11.04 -22.24
N ASN A 101 3.86 -11.85 -23.10
CA ASN A 101 5.02 -11.39 -23.82
C ASN A 101 4.55 -10.23 -24.69
N PHE A 102 4.36 -9.04 -24.11
CA PHE A 102 4.41 -7.84 -24.91
C PHE A 102 5.88 -7.69 -25.26
N LEU A 103 6.24 -8.24 -26.41
CA LEU A 103 7.30 -7.67 -27.22
C LEU A 103 7.11 -6.16 -27.14
N SER A 104 8.13 -5.49 -26.64
CA SER A 104 8.25 -4.04 -26.74
C SER A 104 8.36 -3.72 -28.23
N ASP A 105 7.23 -3.65 -28.91
CA ASP A 105 7.15 -3.08 -30.25
C ASP A 105 7.42 -1.59 -30.08
N ASN A 106 8.70 -1.28 -30.25
CA ASN A 106 9.23 0.03 -30.55
C ASN A 106 8.55 0.50 -31.86
N ILE A 107 7.35 1.08 -31.76
CA ILE A 107 6.79 1.88 -32.85
C ILE A 107 7.61 3.18 -32.90
N ARG A 108 8.68 3.07 -33.71
CA ARG A 108 9.39 4.15 -34.36
C ARG A 108 8.38 5.06 -35.07
N ASN A 109 8.03 6.18 -34.45
CA ASN A 109 7.64 7.35 -35.22
C ASN A 109 8.92 8.08 -35.67
N LYS A 110 9.43 7.55 -36.79
CA LYS A 110 10.17 8.22 -37.86
C LYS A 110 10.77 9.60 -37.51
N THR A 111 12.07 9.60 -37.25
CA THR A 111 12.94 10.74 -37.53
C THR A 111 12.91 11.05 -39.04
N GLN A 112 12.51 12.26 -39.41
CA GLN A 112 13.00 12.89 -40.65
C GLN A 112 13.81 14.11 -40.25
N ASN A 113 15.13 13.94 -40.31
CA ASN A 113 16.09 15.03 -40.27
C ASN A 113 16.23 15.67 -41.66
N VAL A 114 16.62 16.93 -41.63
CA VAL A 114 17.24 17.77 -42.67
C VAL A 114 16.29 18.54 -43.60
N ARG A 115 16.15 19.85 -43.33
CA ARG A 115 16.83 20.84 -44.17
C ARG A 115 17.07 22.16 -43.43
N GLU A 116 18.36 22.48 -43.29
CA GLU A 116 18.87 23.82 -43.04
C GLU A 116 18.42 24.76 -44.16
N SER A 117 17.90 25.91 -43.80
CA SER A 117 17.88 27.12 -44.62
C SER A 117 17.64 28.32 -43.70
N LEU A 118 18.71 28.97 -43.26
CA LEU A 118 18.67 30.38 -42.85
C LEU A 118 18.42 31.25 -44.09
N PRO A 119 17.73 32.40 -43.95
CA PRO A 119 18.47 33.65 -43.82
C PRO A 119 17.98 34.63 -42.74
N SER A 120 18.94 35.43 -42.27
CA SER A 120 18.87 36.53 -41.31
C SER A 120 17.93 37.69 -41.64
N ALA A 121 17.35 38.32 -40.60
CA ALA A 121 17.35 39.78 -40.38
C ALA A 121 16.85 40.12 -38.95
N ASN A 122 17.49 41.11 -38.34
CA ASN A 122 17.39 41.59 -36.93
C ASN A 122 16.06 42.31 -36.58
N PRO A 123 15.96 43.04 -35.45
CA PRO A 123 15.84 42.64 -34.05
C PRO A 123 14.57 43.26 -33.41
N HIS A 124 14.39 43.08 -32.09
CA HIS A 124 13.74 44.02 -31.14
C HIS A 124 12.49 43.48 -30.38
N LEU A 125 12.59 43.59 -29.04
CA LEU A 125 11.57 43.64 -27.98
C LEU A 125 11.08 42.34 -27.31
N ASN A 126 11.79 41.98 -26.24
CA ASN A 126 11.31 41.80 -24.86
C ASN A 126 9.84 41.36 -24.63
N GLN A 127 9.63 40.06 -24.40
CA GLN A 127 8.70 39.54 -23.38
C GLN A 127 8.93 38.04 -23.14
N PRO A 128 8.86 37.52 -21.89
CA PRO A 128 9.09 36.12 -21.58
C PRO A 128 7.86 35.25 -21.92
N PRO A 129 8.00 34.08 -22.58
CA PRO A 129 6.89 33.16 -22.74
C PRO A 129 6.79 32.21 -21.53
N ASN A 130 5.60 32.20 -20.93
CA ASN A 130 5.10 31.11 -20.10
C ASN A 130 5.22 29.77 -20.86
N HIS A 131 6.07 28.86 -20.37
CA HIS A 131 5.99 27.45 -20.73
C HIS A 131 6.04 26.62 -19.43
N PRO A 132 5.17 25.60 -19.26
CA PRO A 132 5.24 24.72 -18.10
C PRO A 132 6.54 23.94 -18.16
N THR A 133 7.36 24.10 -17.13
CA THR A 133 8.60 23.36 -16.91
C THR A 133 8.28 21.88 -16.78
N THR A 134 9.03 21.06 -17.51
CA THR A 134 8.91 19.60 -17.41
C THR A 134 9.52 19.12 -16.09
N TYR A 135 8.96 18.07 -15.46
CA TYR A 135 9.44 17.57 -14.14
C TYR A 135 10.95 17.31 -14.10
N ALA A 136 11.55 16.88 -15.21
CA ALA A 136 12.99 16.63 -15.33
C ALA A 136 13.85 17.90 -15.16
N GLU A 137 13.33 19.04 -15.59
CA GLU A 137 13.99 20.36 -15.60
C GLU A 137 13.99 21.00 -14.20
N ALA A 138 13.01 20.65 -13.36
CA ALA A 138 12.96 21.07 -11.95
C ALA A 138 14.02 20.38 -11.07
N THR A 139 14.59 19.26 -11.53
CA THR A 139 15.60 18.46 -10.80
C THR A 139 17.02 18.61 -11.33
N SER A 140 17.23 19.32 -12.45
CA SER A 140 18.57 19.56 -12.99
C SER A 140 19.25 20.74 -12.28
N GLY A 141 19.83 20.46 -11.11
CA GLY A 141 21.00 21.17 -10.57
C GLY A 141 20.78 22.57 -10.00
N GLN A 142 20.50 22.66 -8.69
CA GLN A 142 21.04 23.73 -7.83
C GLN A 142 21.46 23.13 -6.49
N TYR A 143 22.77 23.05 -6.26
CA TYR A 143 23.33 22.85 -4.93
C TYR A 143 23.17 24.14 -4.14
N GLY A 144 22.02 24.33 -3.52
CA GLY A 144 21.84 25.25 -2.41
C GLY A 144 22.00 24.48 -1.11
N GLU A 145 22.91 24.92 -0.24
CA GLU A 145 23.08 24.41 1.11
C GLU A 145 21.73 24.29 1.85
N PRO A 146 21.39 23.12 2.41
CA PRO A 146 20.28 23.02 3.34
C PRO A 146 20.67 23.64 4.70
N PRO A 147 19.73 24.28 5.42
CA PRO A 147 20.00 24.79 6.76
C PRO A 147 20.40 23.63 7.68
N PRO A 148 21.27 23.86 8.69
CA PRO A 148 21.75 22.79 9.56
C PRO A 148 20.57 22.22 10.38
N ILE A 149 20.13 21.03 9.99
CA ILE A 149 19.22 20.20 10.79
C ILE A 149 20.04 19.61 11.95
N PRO A 150 19.56 19.60 13.20
CA PRO A 150 20.30 18.99 14.31
C PRO A 150 20.30 17.45 14.16
N THR A 151 21.28 16.91 13.43
CA THR A 151 21.49 15.46 13.25
C THR A 151 22.12 14.78 14.47
N GLN A 152 22.31 15.48 15.58
CA GLN A 152 23.07 14.97 16.72
C GLN A 152 22.29 14.11 17.72
N ASN A 153 20.98 13.87 17.56
CA ASN A 153 20.22 13.17 18.59
C ASN A 153 19.88 11.70 18.27
N LEU A 154 19.66 11.35 17.00
CA LEU A 154 19.11 10.02 16.66
C LEU A 154 20.09 8.87 16.96
N SER A 155 21.37 9.01 16.63
CA SER A 155 22.37 7.97 16.92
C SER A 155 22.56 7.72 18.42
N ASN A 156 22.46 8.77 19.22
CA ASN A 156 22.56 8.68 20.68
C ASN A 156 21.31 8.02 21.27
N THR A 157 20.11 8.36 20.78
CA THR A 157 18.86 7.70 21.18
C THR A 157 18.88 6.20 20.85
N ILE A 158 19.35 5.83 19.66
CA ILE A 158 19.46 4.42 19.25
C ILE A 158 20.48 3.69 20.13
N THR A 159 21.65 4.29 20.37
CA THR A 159 22.68 3.69 21.23
C THR A 159 22.16 3.47 22.66
N ASN A 160 21.44 4.45 23.21
CA ASN A 160 20.89 4.35 24.56
C ASN A 160 19.81 3.25 24.64
N PHE A 161 18.92 3.17 23.63
CA PHE A 161 17.93 2.09 23.54
C PHE A 161 18.58 0.71 23.46
N LEU A 162 19.66 0.56 22.68
CA LEU A 162 20.37 -0.71 22.53
C LEU A 162 21.04 -1.15 23.83
N GLU A 163 21.59 -0.22 24.62
CA GLU A 163 22.18 -0.53 25.93
C GLU A 163 21.12 -0.93 26.97
N GLU A 164 19.97 -0.24 26.99
CA GLU A 164 18.84 -0.64 27.84
C GLU A 164 18.31 -2.04 27.47
N PHE A 165 18.18 -2.30 26.17
CA PHE A 165 17.74 -3.60 25.66
C PHE A 165 18.72 -4.72 25.99
N LYS A 166 20.03 -4.47 25.84
CA LYS A 166 21.10 -5.42 26.18
C LYS A 166 21.10 -5.74 27.68
N SER A 167 20.88 -4.75 28.53
CA SER A 167 20.74 -4.95 29.98
C SER A 167 19.58 -5.89 30.32
N LEU A 168 18.42 -5.69 29.70
CA LEU A 168 17.24 -6.54 29.90
C LEU A 168 17.50 -7.99 29.47
N ILE A 169 18.11 -8.21 28.30
CA ILE A 169 18.46 -9.56 27.83
C ILE A 169 19.41 -10.26 28.80
N ASN A 170 20.46 -9.58 29.25
CA ASN A 170 21.43 -10.16 30.17
C ASN A 170 20.78 -10.54 31.52
N HIS A 171 19.84 -9.72 32.00
CA HIS A 171 19.07 -10.04 33.19
C HIS A 171 18.22 -11.30 33.01
N LEU A 172 17.51 -11.42 31.89
CA LEU A 172 16.71 -12.61 31.57
C LEU A 172 17.56 -13.87 31.44
N ILE A 173 18.73 -13.77 30.80
CA ILE A 173 19.70 -14.88 30.70
C ILE A 173 20.18 -15.30 32.10
N SER A 174 20.48 -14.34 32.98
CA SER A 174 20.88 -14.64 34.36
C SER A 174 19.78 -15.37 35.15
N LEU A 175 18.52 -14.94 35.00
CA LEU A 175 17.38 -15.62 35.63
C LEU A 175 17.20 -17.05 35.10
N LEU A 176 17.29 -17.24 33.79
CA LEU A 176 17.23 -18.56 33.15
C LEU A 176 18.35 -19.48 33.67
N ASN A 177 19.59 -18.99 33.71
CA ASN A 177 20.72 -19.76 34.24
C ASN A 177 20.51 -20.14 35.71
N LYS A 178 19.98 -19.23 36.55
CA LYS A 178 19.65 -19.52 37.95
C LYS A 178 18.58 -20.61 38.09
N VAL A 179 17.56 -20.60 37.23
CA VAL A 179 16.52 -21.64 37.22
C VAL A 179 17.09 -22.99 36.78
N ILE A 180 17.91 -23.00 35.72
CA ILE A 180 18.56 -24.22 35.20
C ILE A 180 19.45 -24.85 36.28
N ILE A 181 20.31 -24.06 36.94
CA ILE A 181 21.19 -24.56 38.02
C ILE A 181 20.34 -25.15 39.16
N LYS A 182 19.28 -24.47 39.60
CA LYS A 182 18.38 -24.98 40.64
C LYS A 182 17.64 -26.27 40.26
N LEU A 183 17.44 -26.53 38.97
CA LEU A 183 16.84 -27.77 38.48
C LEU A 183 17.87 -28.89 38.41
N LEU A 184 19.11 -28.58 38.02
CA LEU A 184 20.22 -29.54 37.99
C LEU A 184 20.67 -29.95 39.40
N ASP A 185 20.71 -29.04 40.37
CA ASP A 185 21.06 -29.34 41.77
C ASP A 185 19.98 -30.16 42.50
N LYS A 186 18.80 -30.35 41.89
CA LYS A 186 17.67 -31.12 42.43
C LYS A 186 17.59 -32.56 41.88
N ILE A 187 18.50 -32.94 40.98
CA ILE A 187 18.65 -34.29 40.41
C ILE A 187 19.86 -34.95 41.05
#